data_AF-A0A7C5P998-F1
#
_entry.id   AF-A0A7C5P998-F1
#
_cell.length_a   1.000
_cell.length_b   1.000
_cell.length_c   1.000
_cell.angle_alpha   90.00
_cell.angle_beta   90.00
_cell.angle_gamma   90.00
#
_symmetry.space_group_name_H-M   'P 1'
#
loop_
_entity.id
_entity.type
_entity.pdbx_description
1 polymer ?
#
loop_
_entity_poly.entity_id
_entity_poly.type
_entity_poly.pdbx_seq_one_letter_code
_entity_poly.pdbx_strand_id
1 'polypeptide(L)'
;MRRTRNYIFIKTLRVAGWCLLALLAAYLVTGFAMSGEYGCDRWMHANTAKFWHRLLHGPLLVLAVAHAATASYFAWLRWFKKHKHR
;
A
#
# COMPACT_ATOMS: atom_id res chain seq x y z
N MET A 1 -17.49 24.15 -4.88
CA MET A 1 -16.76 22.98 -5.44
C MET A 1 -15.50 22.51 -4.67
N ARG A 2 -15.01 23.18 -3.60
CA ARG A 2 -13.79 22.74 -2.86
C ARG A 2 -13.94 21.51 -1.94
N ARG A 3 -15.14 21.27 -1.38
CA ARG A 3 -15.37 20.15 -0.44
C ARG A 3 -15.36 18.77 -1.12
N THR A 4 -15.94 18.65 -2.32
CA THR A 4 -16.12 17.37 -3.02
C THR A 4 -14.81 16.77 -3.50
N ARG A 5 -13.88 17.58 -4.02
CA ARG A 5 -12.57 17.09 -4.50
C ARG A 5 -11.73 16.56 -3.34
N ASN A 6 -11.61 17.30 -2.24
CA ASN A 6 -10.89 16.84 -1.05
C ASN A 6 -11.52 15.58 -0.45
N TYR A 7 -12.85 15.48 -0.46
CA TYR A 7 -13.57 14.29 0.01
C TYR A 7 -13.22 13.04 -0.82
N ILE A 8 -13.26 13.14 -2.15
CA ILE A 8 -12.89 12.04 -3.05
C ILE A 8 -11.43 11.66 -2.84
N PHE A 9 -10.51 12.63 -2.83
CA PHE A 9 -9.08 12.35 -2.63
C PHE A 9 -8.78 11.66 -1.30
N ILE A 10 -9.37 12.11 -0.19
CA ILE A 10 -9.17 11.48 1.13
C ILE A 10 -9.78 10.08 1.16
N LYS A 11 -10.96 9.89 0.56
CA LYS A 11 -11.60 8.56 0.47
C LYS A 11 -10.75 7.60 -0.36
N THR A 12 -10.24 8.04 -1.51
CA THR A 12 -9.32 7.27 -2.35
C THR A 12 -8.04 6.94 -1.61
N LEU A 13 -7.45 7.89 -0.88
CA LEU A 13 -6.26 7.65 -0.06
C LEU A 13 -6.48 6.54 0.97
N ARG A 14 -7.65 6.55 1.61
CA ARG A 14 -8.01 5.60 2.66
C ARG A 14 -8.26 4.22 2.08
N VAL A 15 -9.00 4.12 0.97
CA VAL A 15 -9.20 2.86 0.25
C VAL A 15 -7.87 2.30 -0.27
N ALA A 16 -7.04 3.14 -0.90
CA ALA A 16 -5.71 2.74 -1.37
C ALA A 16 -4.82 2.26 -0.23
N GLY A 17 -4.87 2.90 0.94
CA GLY A 17 -4.14 2.47 2.13
C GLY A 17 -4.59 1.10 2.63
N TRP A 18 -5.90 0.85 2.70
CA TRP A 18 -6.43 -0.48 3.07
C TRP A 18 -6.07 -1.56 2.05
N CYS A 19 -6.18 -1.26 0.76
CA CYS A 19 -5.76 -2.18 -0.30
C CYS A 19 -4.26 -2.47 -0.20
N LEU A 20 -3.43 -1.44 -0.01
CA LEU A 20 -1.98 -1.59 0.15
C LEU A 20 -1.63 -2.45 1.37
N LEU A 21 -2.33 -2.28 2.49
CA LEU A 21 -2.12 -3.07 3.69
C LEU A 21 -2.42 -4.56 3.44
N ALA A 22 -3.54 -4.87 2.79
CA ALA A 22 -3.90 -6.25 2.45
C ALA A 22 -2.89 -6.88 1.46
N LEU A 23 -2.48 -6.12 0.45
CA LEU A 23 -1.46 -6.52 -0.52
C LEU A 23 -0.11 -6.77 0.15
N LEU A 24 0.31 -5.90 1.07
CA LEU A 24 1.54 -6.07 1.85
C LEU A 24 1.49 -7.30 2.73
N ALA A 25 0.36 -7.54 3.42
CA ALA A 25 0.18 -8.74 4.22
C ALA A 25 0.30 -10.02 3.37
N ALA A 26 -0.38 -10.07 2.21
CA ALA A 26 -0.25 -11.19 1.29
C ALA A 26 1.20 -11.37 0.78
N TYR A 27 1.88 -10.27 0.47
CA TYR A 27 3.27 -10.30 0.03
C TYR A 27 4.22 -10.86 1.12
N LEU A 28 4.01 -10.49 2.38
CA LEU A 28 4.76 -11.03 3.51
C LEU A 28 4.48 -12.52 3.73
N VAL A 29 3.21 -12.94 3.71
CA VAL A 29 2.82 -14.36 3.86
C VAL A 29 3.46 -15.22 2.78
N THR A 30 3.45 -14.76 1.52
CA THR A 30 4.12 -15.50 0.43
C THR A 30 5.64 -15.54 0.61
N GLY A 31 6.25 -14.48 1.16
CA GLY A 31 7.66 -14.48 1.53
C GLY A 31 7.99 -15.50 2.62
N PHE A 32 7.22 -15.54 3.71
CA PHE A 32 7.41 -16.52 4.79
C PHE A 32 7.17 -17.95 4.31
N ALA A 33 6.19 -18.18 3.43
CA ALA A 33 5.96 -19.49 2.81
C ALA A 33 7.13 -19.94 1.92
N MET A 34 7.80 -19.01 1.24
CA MET A 34 9.01 -19.34 0.46
C MET A 34 10.21 -19.67 1.36
N SER A 35 10.40 -18.93 2.45
CA SER A 35 11.50 -19.14 3.41
C SER A 35 11.28 -20.34 4.32
N GLY A 36 10.05 -20.87 4.38
CA GLY A 36 9.64 -21.91 5.32
C GLY A 36 9.61 -21.47 6.79
N GLU A 37 9.52 -20.16 7.02
CA GLU A 37 9.48 -19.59 8.35
C GLU A 37 8.05 -19.61 8.92
N TYR A 38 7.93 -19.62 10.25
CA TYR A 38 6.65 -19.55 10.98
C TYR A 38 5.62 -20.64 10.62
N GLY A 39 6.03 -21.74 9.97
CA GLY A 39 5.14 -22.82 9.54
C GLY A 39 4.27 -22.49 8.32
N CYS A 40 4.59 -21.41 7.60
CA CYS A 40 3.86 -21.00 6.40
C CYS A 40 4.13 -21.93 5.18
N ASP A 41 5.18 -22.75 5.23
CA ASP A 41 5.46 -23.82 4.25
C ASP A 41 4.32 -24.83 4.15
N ARG A 42 3.61 -25.09 5.27
CA ARG A 42 2.45 -25.99 5.31
C ARG A 42 1.24 -25.42 4.57
N TRP A 43 1.15 -24.10 4.44
CA TRP A 43 -0.01 -23.43 3.85
C TRP A 43 0.12 -23.35 2.33
N MET A 44 1.34 -23.28 1.81
CA MET A 44 1.58 -23.17 0.38
C MET A 44 2.97 -23.68 -0.02
N HIS A 45 3.03 -24.50 -1.08
CA HIS A 45 4.30 -24.95 -1.64
C HIS A 45 5.16 -23.79 -2.14
N ALA A 46 6.48 -23.91 -1.97
CA ALA A 46 7.45 -22.87 -2.30
C ALA A 46 7.35 -22.35 -3.75
N ASN A 47 7.09 -23.24 -4.73
CA ASN A 47 6.92 -22.83 -6.13
C ASN A 47 5.67 -21.98 -6.34
N THR A 48 4.56 -22.35 -5.71
CA THR A 48 3.31 -21.59 -5.75
C THR A 48 3.48 -20.26 -5.02
N ALA A 49 4.14 -20.27 -3.85
CA ALA A 49 4.46 -19.06 -3.11
C ALA A 49 5.30 -18.08 -3.94
N LYS A 50 6.32 -18.56 -4.65
CA LYS A 50 7.17 -17.76 -5.53
C LYS A 50 6.41 -17.14 -6.70
N PHE A 51 5.47 -17.89 -7.30
CA PHE A 51 4.62 -17.35 -8.36
C PHE A 51 3.77 -16.18 -7.86
N TRP A 52 3.04 -16.38 -6.75
CA TRP A 52 2.21 -15.33 -6.14
C TRP A 52 3.03 -14.13 -5.67
N HIS A 53 4.16 -14.37 -5.01
CA HIS A 53 5.05 -13.32 -4.53
C HIS A 53 5.53 -12.43 -5.69
N ARG A 54 5.89 -13.04 -6.83
CA ARG A 54 6.28 -12.29 -8.04
C ARG A 54 5.13 -11.48 -8.62
N LEU A 55 3.94 -12.06 -8.68
CA LEU A 55 2.75 -11.39 -9.19
C LEU A 55 2.39 -10.16 -8.33
N LEU A 56 2.62 -10.23 -7.01
CA LEU A 56 2.31 -9.15 -6.08
C LEU A 56 3.26 -7.95 -6.18
N HIS A 57 4.49 -8.09 -6.69
CA HIS A 57 5.45 -6.98 -6.81
C HIS A 57 4.88 -5.78 -7.58
N GLY A 58 4.29 -6.03 -8.76
CA GLY A 58 3.79 -4.98 -9.63
C GLY A 58 2.67 -4.16 -8.97
N PRO A 59 1.56 -4.80 -8.56
CA PRO A 59 0.47 -4.14 -7.84
C PRO A 59 0.94 -3.44 -6.56
N LEU A 60 1.80 -4.09 -5.76
CA LEU A 60 2.31 -3.53 -4.51
C LEU A 60 3.13 -2.25 -4.77
N LEU A 61 4.03 -2.28 -5.76
CA LEU A 61 4.84 -1.12 -6.13
C LEU A 61 3.98 0.03 -6.63
N VAL A 62 3.04 -0.25 -7.53
CA VAL A 62 2.14 0.76 -8.10
C VAL A 62 1.28 1.42 -7.02
N LEU A 63 0.62 0.62 -6.16
CA LEU A 63 -0.17 1.17 -5.07
C LEU A 63 0.69 1.91 -4.04
N ALA A 64 1.87 1.39 -3.70
CA ALA A 64 2.76 2.04 -2.73
C ALA A 64 3.20 3.41 -3.23
N VAL A 65 3.64 3.52 -4.48
CA VAL A 65 4.06 4.79 -5.08
C VAL A 65 2.89 5.76 -5.17
N ALA A 66 1.73 5.32 -5.65
CA ALA A 66 0.54 6.17 -5.74
C ALA A 66 0.09 6.67 -4.36
N HIS A 67 0.10 5.81 -3.35
CA HIS A 67 -0.24 6.16 -1.98
C HIS A 67 0.78 7.14 -1.38
N ALA A 68 2.08 6.85 -1.50
CA ALA A 68 3.15 7.70 -0.98
C ALA A 68 3.15 9.09 -1.64
N ALA A 69 3.00 9.17 -2.95
CA ALA A 69 2.96 10.43 -3.69
C ALA A 69 1.77 11.30 -3.24
N THR A 70 0.57 10.71 -3.16
CA THR A 70 -0.64 11.43 -2.74
C THR A 70 -0.58 11.85 -1.28
N ALA A 71 -0.14 10.97 -0.37
CA ALA A 71 0.05 11.29 1.04
C ALA A 71 1.08 12.42 1.25
N SER A 72 2.22 12.34 0.58
CA SER A 72 3.28 13.35 0.62
C SER A 72 2.78 14.70 0.11
N TYR A 73 2.03 14.71 -1.00
CA TYR A 73 1.42 15.93 -1.54
C TYR A 73 0.47 16.60 -0.54
N PHE A 74 -0.40 15.82 0.14
CA PHE A 74 -1.29 16.37 1.16
C PHE A 74 -0.54 16.84 2.41
N ALA A 75 0.50 16.13 2.84
CA ALA A 75 1.34 16.55 3.95
C ALA A 75 2.03 17.89 3.65
N TRP A 76 2.58 18.04 2.44
CA TRP A 76 3.18 19.27 1.96
C TRP A 76 2.18 20.42 1.92
N LEU A 77 1.01 20.23 1.31
CA LEU A 77 -0.05 21.24 1.27
C LEU A 77 -0.49 21.68 2.67
N ARG A 78 -0.58 20.74 3.62
CA ARG A 78 -0.94 21.04 5.02
C ARG A 78 0.12 21.91 5.69
N TRP A 79 1.39 21.57 5.49
CA TRP A 79 2.51 22.31 6.07
C TRP A 79 2.56 23.74 5.54
N PHE A 80 2.61 23.94 4.22
CA PHE A 80 2.75 25.27 3.63
C PHE A 80 1.52 26.17 3.84
N LYS A 81 0.30 25.62 3.85
CA LYS A 81 -0.89 26.42 4.22
C LYS A 81 -0.85 26.90 5.67
N LYS A 82 -0.29 26.09 6.58
CA LYS A 82 -0.15 26.47 8.00
C LYS A 82 0.84 27.62 8.18
N HIS A 83 1.88 27.69 7.35
CA HIS A 83 2.88 28.76 7.39
C HIS A 83 2.48 30.07 6.68
N LYS A 84 1.45 30.06 5.84
CA LYS A 84 0.95 31.29 5.17
C LYS A 84 0.11 32.20 6.07
N HIS A 85 -0.32 31.71 7.23
CA HIS A 85 -1.16 32.43 8.20
C HIS A 85 -0.46 32.70 9.54
N ARG A 86 0.86 32.57 9.59
CA ARG A 86 1.71 33.08 10.68
C ARG A 86 2.58 34.19 10.12
#